data_AF-A0A1P8MVU8-F1
#
_entry.id   AF-A0A1P8MVU8-F1
#
_cell.length_a   1.000
_cell.length_b   1.000
_cell.length_c   1.000
_cell.angle_alpha   90.00
_cell.angle_beta   90.00
_cell.angle_gamma   90.00
#
_symmetry.space_group_name_H-M   'P 1'
#
loop_
_entity.id
_entity.type
_entity.pdbx_description
1 polymer ?
#
loop_
_entity_poly.entity_id
_entity_poly.type
_entity_poly.pdbx_seq_one_letter_code
_entity_poly.pdbx_strand_id
1 'polypeptide(L)'
;MIEIDLIGAEVLLPSGPKVATLSMAQGQITDAPVGRAVDLAGYRILPGIIDVHGDGFERHMAPRRGAMKQMNEGIAAAEAEIAANGITTAVLAQFVSWEGGLRGLDFADQVFTAIAATRGDVVTDLRPQLRFETHMLDLYDDLPGRIADWQVEYVVFNDHLPHDRLAQGRKPPRLTGQALKARRNPDVHFQMLLDMHARGGQVPAALDALCNTLKGQGVQLGSHDDHTTGQRATWHARGAHVAEFPETLEAAEAAKTTGDLVVLGSPNVVRGGSHKGNASALDLIAMGLCDAIASDYHYPSPRRAALMLAKSGLMGIEGAWALVSSGPAAVLGLTDRGTLEPGKRADLVILDDRDRVAATISGGRVSYMAGDVAQRFLAAA
;
A
#
# COMPACT_ATOMS: atom_id res chain seq x y z
N MET A 1 -9.55 22.82 8.68
CA MET A 1 -8.13 22.41 8.61
C MET A 1 -7.35 23.33 9.53
N ILE A 2 -6.23 22.88 10.09
CA ILE A 2 -5.40 23.71 10.96
C ILE A 2 -4.66 24.77 10.12
N GLU A 3 -4.51 25.95 10.70
CA GLU A 3 -3.68 27.03 10.16
C GLU A 3 -2.58 27.28 11.20
N ILE A 4 -1.33 26.97 10.83
CA ILE A 4 -0.21 26.93 11.78
C ILE A 4 1.14 27.08 11.09
N ASP A 5 2.08 27.69 11.83
CA ASP A 5 3.50 27.79 11.52
C ASP A 5 4.27 26.86 12.47
N LEU A 6 4.82 25.78 11.93
CA LEU A 6 5.66 24.85 12.69
C LEU A 6 7.09 25.35 12.66
N ILE A 7 7.62 25.78 13.80
CA ILE A 7 8.96 26.38 13.91
C ILE A 7 9.91 25.48 14.73
N GLY A 8 11.22 25.70 14.62
CA GLY A 8 12.22 25.06 15.49
C GLY A 8 12.55 23.59 15.20
N ALA A 9 11.73 22.88 14.42
CA ALA A 9 11.98 21.50 14.02
C ALA A 9 12.98 21.36 12.85
N GLU A 10 13.64 20.21 12.76
CA GLU A 10 14.32 19.77 11.53
C GLU A 10 13.27 19.30 10.51
N VAL A 11 13.21 19.95 9.35
CA VAL A 11 12.23 19.64 8.30
C VAL A 11 12.95 19.00 7.11
N LEU A 12 12.46 17.84 6.66
CA LEU A 12 12.92 17.22 5.42
C LEU A 12 12.25 17.88 4.22
N LEU A 13 12.95 18.86 3.63
CA LEU A 13 12.56 19.54 2.41
C LEU A 13 13.19 18.87 1.18
N PRO A 14 12.77 19.20 -0.05
CA PRO A 14 13.42 18.68 -1.26
C PRO A 14 14.92 18.96 -1.34
N SER A 15 15.39 20.05 -0.70
CA SER A 15 16.80 20.41 -0.60
C SER A 15 17.58 19.64 0.47
N GLY A 16 16.95 18.71 1.19
CA GLY A 16 17.50 18.00 2.35
C GLY A 16 17.00 18.52 3.70
N PRO A 17 17.39 17.86 4.81
CA PRO A 17 16.97 18.21 6.16
C PRO A 17 17.58 19.54 6.62
N LYS A 18 16.75 20.44 7.14
CA LYS A 18 17.21 21.69 7.74
C LYS A 18 16.23 22.21 8.79
N VAL A 19 16.71 22.99 9.75
CA VAL A 19 15.80 23.72 10.66
C VAL A 19 15.11 24.83 9.88
N ALA A 20 13.78 24.76 9.78
CA ALA A 20 12.99 25.68 8.98
C ALA A 20 11.59 25.88 9.59
N THR A 21 10.94 26.97 9.19
CA THR A 21 9.50 27.13 9.41
C THR A 21 8.75 26.39 8.31
N LEU A 22 7.78 25.55 8.70
CA LEU A 22 6.82 24.94 7.78
C LEU A 22 5.43 25.46 8.09
N SER A 23 4.86 26.22 7.16
CA SER A 23 3.56 26.84 7.31
C SER A 23 2.51 26.07 6.52
N MET A 24 1.29 26.00 7.06
CA MET A 24 0.15 25.39 6.37
C MET A 24 -1.14 26.12 6.67
N ALA A 25 -2.00 26.22 5.66
CA ALA A 25 -3.37 26.71 5.76
C ALA A 25 -4.25 26.04 4.71
N GLN A 26 -5.55 25.96 4.97
CA GLN A 26 -6.52 25.39 4.01
C GLN A 26 -6.14 24.00 3.48
N GLY A 27 -5.43 23.20 4.30
CA GLY A 27 -5.04 21.84 3.96
C GLY A 27 -3.82 21.74 3.05
N GLN A 28 -3.12 22.84 2.79
CA GLN A 28 -1.93 22.92 1.95
C GLN A 28 -0.76 23.56 2.68
N ILE A 29 0.45 23.24 2.24
CA ILE A 29 1.68 23.91 2.66
C ILE A 29 1.73 25.28 1.99
N THR A 30 2.10 26.32 2.73
CA THR A 30 2.19 27.71 2.24
C THR A 30 3.65 28.17 2.19
N ASP A 31 3.91 29.18 1.36
CA ASP A 31 5.22 29.83 1.21
C ASP A 31 5.46 30.94 2.25
N ALA A 32 4.40 31.41 2.91
CA ALA A 32 4.43 32.44 3.93
C ALA A 32 3.82 31.96 5.27
N PRO A 33 4.30 32.51 6.40
CA PRO A 33 3.70 32.29 7.71
C PRO A 33 2.23 32.70 7.80
N VAL A 34 1.44 31.95 8.56
CA VAL A 34 -0.01 32.15 8.71
C VAL A 34 -0.40 32.73 10.08
N GLY A 35 0.57 32.92 10.98
CA GLY A 35 0.47 33.76 12.17
C GLY A 35 0.39 33.02 13.50
N ARG A 36 0.11 31.70 13.50
CA ARG A 36 0.08 30.88 14.72
C ARG A 36 1.30 29.98 14.79
N ALA A 37 2.29 30.36 15.60
CA ALA A 37 3.50 29.57 15.75
C ALA A 37 3.36 28.43 16.79
N VAL A 38 3.90 27.26 16.47
CA VAL A 38 4.11 26.15 17.41
C VAL A 38 5.56 25.70 17.34
N ASP A 39 6.26 25.82 18.48
CA ASP A 39 7.66 25.43 18.58
C ASP A 39 7.82 23.90 18.70
N LEU A 40 8.45 23.32 17.70
CA LEU A 40 8.77 21.91 17.58
C LEU A 40 10.28 21.65 17.67
N ALA A 41 11.02 22.50 18.38
CA ALA A 41 12.41 22.20 18.76
C ALA A 41 12.52 20.81 19.38
N GLY A 42 13.49 20.03 18.87
CA GLY A 42 13.72 18.63 19.23
C GLY A 42 12.91 17.60 18.44
N TYR A 43 12.02 18.02 17.55
CA TYR A 43 11.28 17.13 16.64
C TYR A 43 11.81 17.20 15.21
N ARG A 44 11.47 16.19 14.42
CA ARG A 44 11.67 16.15 12.97
C ARG A 44 10.31 16.13 12.25
N ILE A 45 10.16 16.95 11.21
CA ILE A 45 9.00 16.96 10.33
C ILE A 45 9.40 16.32 9.00
N LEU A 46 8.64 15.31 8.59
CA LEU A 46 8.86 14.56 7.36
C LEU A 46 7.58 14.57 6.52
N PRO A 47 7.68 14.44 5.18
CA PRO A 47 6.52 14.13 4.34
C PRO A 47 5.73 12.95 4.93
N GLY A 48 4.40 13.05 4.92
CA GLY A 48 3.53 11.99 5.40
C GLY A 48 3.78 10.67 4.69
N ILE A 49 3.75 9.56 5.42
CA ILE A 49 3.96 8.25 4.80
C ILE A 49 2.77 7.94 3.90
N ILE A 50 3.05 7.42 2.71
CA ILE A 50 2.08 6.93 1.75
C ILE A 50 2.33 5.44 1.62
N ASP A 51 1.34 4.65 2.04
CA ASP A 51 1.41 3.21 1.99
C ASP A 51 0.64 2.70 0.76
N VAL A 52 1.36 2.20 -0.24
CA VAL A 52 0.76 1.77 -1.53
C VAL A 52 0.15 0.37 -1.50
N HIS A 53 0.43 -0.39 -0.44
CA HIS A 53 -0.11 -1.73 -0.26
C HIS A 53 -0.11 -2.12 1.22
N GLY A 54 -1.29 -2.31 1.80
CA GLY A 54 -1.45 -2.87 3.14
C GLY A 54 -2.65 -3.80 3.25
N ASP A 55 -2.41 -5.08 3.55
CA ASP A 55 -3.45 -6.09 3.83
C ASP A 55 -3.69 -6.31 5.34
N GLY A 56 -2.90 -5.63 6.18
CA GLY A 56 -2.97 -5.73 7.64
C GLY A 56 -4.34 -5.39 8.25
N PHE A 57 -5.17 -4.60 7.55
CA PHE A 57 -6.50 -4.17 8.00
C PHE A 57 -7.47 -5.35 8.14
N GLU A 58 -7.22 -6.48 7.47
CA GLU A 58 -8.05 -7.69 7.57
C GLU A 58 -8.19 -8.15 9.03
N ARG A 59 -7.16 -7.92 9.86
CA ARG A 59 -7.16 -8.24 11.31
C ARG A 59 -8.22 -7.46 12.09
N HIS A 60 -8.54 -6.26 11.63
CA HIS A 60 -9.62 -5.43 12.18
C HIS A 60 -10.97 -5.82 11.60
N MET A 61 -11.04 -6.32 10.37
CA MET A 61 -12.27 -6.78 9.71
C MET A 61 -12.82 -8.09 10.26
N ALA A 62 -11.94 -9.00 10.62
CA ALA A 62 -12.28 -10.35 11.08
C ALA A 62 -11.34 -10.80 12.23
N PRO A 63 -11.37 -10.12 13.40
CA PRO A 63 -10.51 -10.48 14.53
C PRO A 63 -10.78 -11.89 15.07
N ARG A 64 -11.93 -12.49 14.73
CA ARG A 64 -12.31 -13.88 15.01
C ARG A 64 -13.04 -14.48 13.80
N ARG A 65 -13.19 -15.81 13.74
CA ARG A 65 -13.91 -16.50 12.66
C ARG A 65 -15.38 -16.04 12.63
N GLY A 66 -15.71 -15.23 11.61
CA GLY A 66 -17.01 -14.62 11.40
C GLY A 66 -16.81 -13.16 10.98
N ALA A 67 -17.55 -12.69 9.97
CA ALA A 67 -17.47 -11.30 9.56
C ALA A 67 -17.98 -10.39 10.69
N MET A 68 -17.31 -9.26 10.93
CA MET A 68 -17.89 -8.22 11.77
C MET A 68 -19.19 -7.73 11.13
N LYS A 69 -20.23 -7.55 11.96
CA LYS A 69 -21.51 -6.99 11.49
C LYS A 69 -21.40 -5.51 11.09
N GLN A 70 -20.32 -4.83 11.49
CA GLN A 70 -20.07 -3.42 11.27
C GLN A 70 -18.67 -3.26 10.67
N MET A 71 -18.53 -3.46 9.36
CA MET A 71 -17.22 -3.34 8.70
C MET A 71 -16.65 -1.92 8.80
N ASN A 72 -17.50 -0.89 8.75
CA ASN A 72 -17.10 0.50 8.86
C ASN A 72 -16.32 0.78 10.15
N GLU A 73 -16.73 0.20 11.28
CA GLU A 73 -16.02 0.31 12.57
C GLU A 73 -14.63 -0.33 12.53
N GLY A 74 -14.49 -1.44 11.82
CA GLY A 74 -13.18 -2.04 11.62
C GLY A 74 -12.27 -1.21 10.73
N ILE A 75 -12.83 -0.51 9.73
CA ILE A 75 -12.06 0.36 8.85
C ILE A 75 -11.58 1.56 9.66
N ALA A 76 -12.44 2.12 10.52
CA ALA A 76 -12.06 3.18 11.45
C ALA A 76 -10.99 2.72 12.45
N ALA A 77 -11.10 1.49 13.00
CA ALA A 77 -10.08 0.93 13.89
C ALA A 77 -8.74 0.72 13.20
N ALA A 78 -8.75 0.22 11.95
CA ALA A 78 -7.56 0.09 11.13
C ALA A 78 -6.95 1.47 10.82
N GLU A 79 -7.77 2.46 10.47
CA GLU A 79 -7.34 3.83 10.20
C GLU A 79 -6.64 4.45 11.41
N ALA A 80 -7.14 4.23 12.63
CA ALA A 80 -6.50 4.73 13.84
C ALA A 80 -5.09 4.14 14.03
N GLU A 81 -4.88 2.85 13.72
CA GLU A 81 -3.55 2.23 13.74
C GLU A 81 -2.63 2.78 12.64
N ILE A 82 -3.17 2.96 11.42
CA ILE A 82 -2.47 3.53 10.28
C ILE A 82 -1.98 4.95 10.61
N ALA A 83 -2.88 5.81 11.11
CA ALA A 83 -2.59 7.17 11.53
C ALA A 83 -1.52 7.22 12.62
N ALA A 84 -1.62 6.35 13.63
CA ALA A 84 -0.63 6.26 14.71
C ALA A 84 0.78 5.85 14.21
N ASN A 85 0.89 5.29 13.01
CA ASN A 85 2.16 4.90 12.38
C ASN A 85 2.71 5.93 11.39
N GLY A 86 2.13 7.14 11.30
CA GLY A 86 2.66 8.20 10.45
C GLY A 86 2.14 8.18 9.01
N ILE A 87 1.19 7.29 8.72
CA ILE A 87 0.64 7.10 7.38
C ILE A 87 -0.50 8.09 7.17
N THR A 88 -0.37 8.92 6.14
CA THR A 88 -1.33 9.98 5.79
C THR A 88 -2.23 9.60 4.61
N THR A 89 -1.76 8.66 3.79
CA THR A 89 -2.48 8.02 2.68
C THR A 89 -2.22 6.52 2.74
N ALA A 90 -3.27 5.70 2.78
CA ALA A 90 -3.15 4.26 2.92
C ALA A 90 -4.00 3.52 1.88
N VAL A 91 -3.35 2.63 1.14
CA VAL A 91 -4.00 1.70 0.23
C VAL A 91 -4.34 0.40 0.97
N LEU A 92 -5.62 0.07 1.02
CA LEU A 92 -6.15 -1.13 1.67
C LEU A 92 -6.34 -2.22 0.62
N ALA A 93 -5.48 -3.23 0.65
CA ALA A 93 -5.41 -4.30 -0.34
C ALA A 93 -6.37 -5.46 0.00
N GLN A 94 -7.51 -5.53 -0.68
CA GLN A 94 -8.50 -6.59 -0.50
C GLN A 94 -8.45 -7.60 -1.66
N PHE A 95 -8.44 -8.89 -1.32
CA PHE A 95 -8.39 -9.98 -2.28
C PHE A 95 -9.77 -10.37 -2.81
N VAL A 96 -9.82 -10.70 -4.10
CA VAL A 96 -10.83 -11.57 -4.73
C VAL A 96 -10.09 -12.75 -5.35
N SER A 97 -10.25 -13.90 -4.71
CA SER A 97 -9.47 -15.10 -4.95
C SER A 97 -10.32 -16.37 -4.82
N TRP A 98 -9.90 -17.39 -5.58
CA TRP A 98 -10.43 -18.75 -5.50
C TRP A 98 -10.30 -19.35 -4.09
N GLU A 99 -9.40 -18.82 -3.25
CA GLU A 99 -9.26 -19.20 -1.84
C GLU A 99 -10.57 -19.03 -1.05
N GLY A 100 -11.42 -18.07 -1.42
CA GLY A 100 -12.70 -17.80 -0.75
C GLY A 100 -12.55 -17.29 0.69
N GLY A 101 -13.63 -17.35 1.46
CA GLY A 101 -13.65 -16.80 2.82
C GLY A 101 -13.41 -15.29 2.82
N LEU A 102 -12.44 -14.80 3.60
CA LEU A 102 -12.04 -13.38 3.65
C LEU A 102 -11.42 -12.88 2.34
N ARG A 103 -11.10 -13.79 1.42
CA ARG A 103 -10.56 -13.48 0.09
C ARG A 103 -11.58 -13.77 -1.01
N GLY A 104 -12.84 -14.03 -0.67
CA GLY A 104 -13.91 -14.28 -1.64
C GLY A 104 -14.61 -13.00 -2.10
N LEU A 105 -15.32 -13.08 -3.23
CA LEU A 105 -16.07 -11.96 -3.82
C LEU A 105 -17.07 -11.32 -2.83
N ASP A 106 -17.90 -12.12 -2.16
CA ASP A 106 -18.91 -11.61 -1.22
C ASP A 106 -18.30 -10.80 -0.06
N PHE A 107 -17.09 -11.17 0.37
CA PHE A 107 -16.40 -10.45 1.43
C PHE A 107 -15.77 -9.17 0.90
N ALA A 108 -15.17 -9.22 -0.30
CA ALA A 108 -14.64 -8.06 -0.98
C ALA A 108 -15.72 -7.00 -1.25
N ASP A 109 -16.92 -7.43 -1.70
CA ASP A 109 -18.10 -6.56 -1.88
C ASP A 109 -18.39 -5.74 -0.60
N GLN A 110 -18.42 -6.42 0.55
CA GLN A 110 -18.69 -5.77 1.84
C GLN A 110 -17.54 -4.85 2.27
N VAL A 111 -16.29 -5.27 2.08
CA VAL A 111 -15.09 -4.49 2.45
C VAL A 111 -14.98 -3.22 1.62
N PHE A 112 -15.08 -3.31 0.30
CA PHE A 112 -14.98 -2.13 -0.56
C PHE A 112 -16.13 -1.15 -0.33
N THR A 113 -17.35 -1.66 -0.13
CA THR A 113 -18.50 -0.83 0.27
C THR A 113 -18.21 -0.10 1.60
N ALA A 114 -17.61 -0.79 2.57
CA ALA A 114 -17.24 -0.18 3.86
C ALA A 114 -16.14 0.86 3.72
N ILE A 115 -15.11 0.61 2.91
CA ILE A 115 -14.05 1.59 2.62
C ILE A 115 -14.65 2.86 2.00
N ALA A 116 -15.49 2.70 0.97
CA ALA A 116 -16.15 3.81 0.29
C ALA A 116 -17.08 4.60 1.22
N ALA A 117 -17.77 3.93 2.15
CA ALA A 117 -18.61 4.58 3.15
C ALA A 117 -17.81 5.33 4.22
N THR A 118 -16.69 4.78 4.69
CA THR A 118 -15.91 5.33 5.80
C THR A 118 -14.94 6.44 5.37
N ARG A 119 -14.50 6.49 4.10
CA ARG A 119 -13.47 7.44 3.63
C ARG A 119 -13.74 8.91 3.93
N GLY A 120 -15.02 9.31 4.01
CA GLY A 120 -15.42 10.68 4.31
C GLY A 120 -15.41 11.04 5.79
N ASP A 121 -15.46 10.04 6.66
CA ASP A 121 -15.58 10.19 8.12
C ASP A 121 -14.23 10.20 8.84
N VAL A 122 -13.18 9.68 8.19
CA VAL A 122 -11.82 9.62 8.73
C VAL A 122 -10.94 10.77 8.24
N VAL A 123 -9.75 10.91 8.82
CA VAL A 123 -8.79 11.96 8.45
C VAL A 123 -7.75 11.45 7.45
N THR A 124 -7.25 10.23 7.64
CA THR A 124 -6.32 9.58 6.71
C THR A 124 -6.98 9.35 5.36
N ASP A 125 -6.24 9.57 4.26
CA ASP A 125 -6.74 9.28 2.92
C ASP A 125 -6.72 7.77 2.66
N LEU A 126 -7.87 7.12 2.75
CA LEU A 126 -8.02 5.68 2.53
C LEU A 126 -8.38 5.40 1.08
N ARG A 127 -7.59 4.53 0.44
CA ARG A 127 -7.77 4.13 -0.96
C ARG A 127 -7.93 2.61 -1.06
N PRO A 128 -8.92 2.09 -1.79
CA PRO A 128 -9.05 0.64 -1.98
C PRO A 128 -8.13 0.15 -3.10
N GLN A 129 -7.50 -1.01 -2.88
CA GLN A 129 -6.83 -1.80 -3.93
C GLN A 129 -7.50 -3.16 -4.03
N LEU A 130 -7.73 -3.61 -5.27
CA LEU A 130 -8.16 -4.98 -5.55
C LEU A 130 -6.96 -5.86 -5.89
N ARG A 131 -6.77 -6.90 -5.09
CA ARG A 131 -5.90 -8.05 -5.40
C ARG A 131 -6.71 -9.13 -6.09
N PHE A 132 -6.57 -9.26 -7.41
CA PHE A 132 -7.40 -10.16 -8.22
C PHE A 132 -6.63 -11.39 -8.69
N GLU A 133 -7.19 -12.58 -8.49
CA GLU A 133 -6.67 -13.83 -9.10
C GLU A 133 -7.09 -13.92 -10.56
N THR A 134 -6.11 -14.02 -11.45
CA THR A 134 -6.32 -14.06 -12.91
C THR A 134 -7.18 -15.25 -13.36
N HIS A 135 -7.18 -16.36 -12.64
CA HIS A 135 -7.96 -17.55 -12.99
C HIS A 135 -9.46 -17.48 -12.62
N MET A 136 -9.93 -16.37 -12.04
CA MET A 136 -11.36 -16.13 -11.74
C MET A 136 -12.15 -15.69 -12.98
N LEU A 137 -12.03 -16.44 -14.08
CA LEU A 137 -12.57 -16.10 -15.40
C LEU A 137 -14.08 -15.79 -15.40
N ASP A 138 -14.85 -16.44 -14.53
CA ASP A 138 -16.30 -16.26 -14.45
C ASP A 138 -16.70 -14.87 -13.91
N LEU A 139 -15.75 -14.08 -13.41
CA LEU A 139 -15.99 -12.72 -12.93
C LEU A 139 -15.66 -11.64 -13.96
N TYR A 140 -15.00 -11.96 -15.08
CA TYR A 140 -14.39 -10.96 -15.95
C TYR A 140 -15.41 -10.02 -16.61
N ASP A 141 -16.58 -10.53 -16.96
CA ASP A 141 -17.63 -9.75 -17.62
C ASP A 141 -18.21 -8.66 -16.70
N ASP A 142 -18.41 -8.98 -15.42
CA ASP A 142 -19.03 -8.08 -14.44
C ASP A 142 -18.00 -7.27 -13.62
N LEU A 143 -16.74 -7.69 -13.58
CA LEU A 143 -15.71 -7.10 -12.73
C LEU A 143 -15.48 -5.60 -12.97
N PRO A 144 -15.42 -5.09 -14.22
CA PRO A 144 -15.26 -3.65 -14.46
C PRO A 144 -16.39 -2.80 -13.87
N GLY A 145 -17.63 -3.33 -13.84
CA GLY A 145 -18.76 -2.66 -13.20
C GLY A 145 -18.60 -2.62 -11.69
N ARG A 146 -18.23 -3.76 -11.09
CA ARG A 146 -17.97 -3.86 -9.64
C ARG A 146 -16.83 -2.96 -9.18
N ILE A 147 -15.72 -2.90 -9.93
CA ILE A 147 -14.58 -2.03 -9.63
C ILE A 147 -15.01 -0.56 -9.59
N ALA A 148 -15.85 -0.13 -10.54
CA ALA A 148 -16.39 1.22 -10.56
C ALA A 148 -17.31 1.49 -9.35
N ASP A 149 -18.23 0.57 -9.05
CA ASP A 149 -19.15 0.69 -7.89
C ASP A 149 -18.38 0.72 -6.56
N TRP A 150 -17.33 -0.09 -6.44
CA TRP A 150 -16.42 -0.15 -5.30
C TRP A 150 -15.48 1.06 -5.20
N GLN A 151 -15.44 1.93 -6.22
CA GLN A 151 -14.49 3.05 -6.33
C GLN A 151 -13.02 2.60 -6.22
N VAL A 152 -12.70 1.44 -6.81
CA VAL A 152 -11.34 0.90 -6.86
C VAL A 152 -10.55 1.56 -7.99
N GLU A 153 -9.48 2.25 -7.63
CA GLU A 153 -8.61 2.96 -8.58
C GLU A 153 -7.29 2.21 -8.84
N TYR A 154 -7.01 1.13 -8.09
CA TYR A 154 -5.79 0.34 -8.22
C TYR A 154 -6.06 -1.16 -8.17
N VAL A 155 -5.70 -1.89 -9.23
CA VAL A 155 -5.86 -3.34 -9.34
C VAL A 155 -4.50 -4.00 -9.53
N VAL A 156 -4.21 -5.01 -8.73
CA VAL A 156 -2.99 -5.81 -8.82
C VAL A 156 -3.34 -7.27 -9.08
N PHE A 157 -2.84 -7.79 -10.20
CA PHE A 157 -3.12 -9.14 -10.68
C PHE A 157 -2.16 -10.19 -10.10
N ASN A 158 -2.71 -11.37 -9.86
CA ASN A 158 -2.03 -12.47 -9.19
C ASN A 158 -2.35 -13.80 -9.85
N ASP A 159 -1.44 -14.75 -9.67
CA ASP A 159 -1.72 -16.14 -9.95
C ASP A 159 -1.07 -17.03 -8.90
N HIS A 160 -1.85 -17.39 -7.89
CA HIS A 160 -1.37 -18.26 -6.81
C HIS A 160 -1.80 -19.71 -6.99
N LEU A 161 -2.37 -20.08 -8.14
CA LEU A 161 -2.72 -21.48 -8.37
C LEU A 161 -1.46 -22.35 -8.35
N PRO A 162 -1.46 -23.49 -7.65
CA PRO A 162 -0.31 -24.37 -7.58
C PRO A 162 -0.18 -25.23 -8.86
N HIS A 163 0.05 -24.58 -10.01
CA HIS A 163 0.03 -25.17 -11.35
C HIS A 163 0.83 -26.46 -11.45
N ASP A 164 2.06 -26.51 -10.95
CA ASP A 164 2.91 -27.71 -10.99
C ASP A 164 2.27 -28.94 -10.32
N ARG A 165 1.54 -28.73 -9.23
CA ARG A 165 0.85 -29.82 -8.51
C ARG A 165 -0.43 -30.22 -9.23
N LEU A 166 -1.18 -29.24 -9.73
CA LEU A 166 -2.43 -29.46 -10.45
C LEU A 166 -2.19 -30.19 -11.77
N ALA A 167 -1.13 -29.85 -12.50
CA ALA A 167 -0.70 -30.56 -13.71
C ALA A 167 -0.36 -32.03 -13.45
N GLN A 168 0.10 -32.37 -12.24
CA GLN A 168 0.36 -33.75 -11.80
C GLN A 168 -0.89 -34.45 -11.25
N GLY A 169 -2.05 -33.78 -11.20
CA GLY A 169 -3.27 -34.30 -10.54
C GLY A 169 -3.11 -34.45 -9.02
N ARG A 170 -2.16 -33.76 -8.40
CA ARG A 170 -1.83 -33.91 -6.98
C ARG A 170 -2.47 -32.81 -6.15
N LYS A 171 -3.04 -33.20 -5.01
CA LYS A 171 -3.57 -32.25 -4.02
C LYS A 171 -2.44 -31.32 -3.50
N PRO A 172 -2.62 -29.99 -3.61
CA PRO A 172 -1.72 -29.02 -3.00
C PRO A 172 -1.59 -29.20 -1.49
N PRO A 173 -0.44 -28.83 -0.89
CA PRO A 173 -0.32 -28.81 0.57
C PRO A 173 -1.34 -27.85 1.18
N ARG A 174 -1.87 -28.18 2.36
CA ARG A 174 -2.86 -27.37 3.11
C ARG A 174 -4.24 -27.18 2.43
N LEU A 175 -4.51 -27.82 1.30
CA LEU A 175 -5.79 -27.74 0.58
C LEU A 175 -7.00 -27.96 1.48
N THR A 176 -6.96 -28.97 2.36
CA THR A 176 -8.07 -29.25 3.29
C THR A 176 -8.37 -28.06 4.19
N GLY A 177 -7.33 -27.43 4.76
CA GLY A 177 -7.51 -26.27 5.64
C GLY A 177 -8.07 -25.05 4.88
N GLN A 178 -7.61 -24.86 3.64
CA GLN A 178 -8.10 -23.80 2.74
C GLN A 178 -9.57 -24.00 2.37
N ALA A 179 -9.94 -25.21 1.94
CA ALA A 179 -11.33 -25.56 1.62
C ALA A 179 -12.27 -25.32 2.83
N LEU A 180 -11.86 -25.73 4.03
CA LEU A 180 -12.65 -25.54 5.25
C LEU A 180 -12.77 -24.06 5.65
N LYS A 181 -11.74 -23.24 5.43
CA LYS A 181 -11.83 -21.77 5.61
C LYS A 181 -12.82 -21.15 4.63
N ALA A 182 -12.85 -21.65 3.40
CA ALA A 182 -13.81 -21.27 2.36
C ALA A 182 -15.22 -21.86 2.55
N ARG A 183 -15.43 -22.68 3.59
CA ARG A 183 -16.69 -23.44 3.83
C ARG A 183 -17.06 -24.39 2.68
N ARG A 184 -16.06 -24.95 2.00
CA ARG A 184 -16.22 -25.92 0.91
C ARG A 184 -15.82 -27.32 1.35
N ASN A 185 -16.39 -28.32 0.70
CA ASN A 185 -15.88 -29.70 0.80
C ASN A 185 -14.48 -29.77 0.15
N PRO A 186 -13.47 -30.41 0.77
CA PRO A 186 -12.12 -30.49 0.22
C PRO A 186 -12.00 -31.11 -1.18
N ASP A 187 -12.79 -32.14 -1.49
CA ASP A 187 -12.74 -32.79 -2.81
C ASP A 187 -13.37 -31.90 -3.88
N VAL A 188 -14.49 -31.25 -3.56
CA VAL A 188 -15.11 -30.24 -4.44
C VAL A 188 -14.17 -29.06 -4.69
N HIS A 189 -13.49 -28.58 -3.65
CA HIS A 189 -12.52 -27.50 -3.79
C HIS A 189 -11.33 -27.92 -4.64
N PHE A 190 -10.82 -29.15 -4.48
CA PHE A 190 -9.74 -29.65 -5.32
C PHE A 190 -10.15 -29.75 -6.79
N GLN A 191 -11.36 -30.26 -7.07
CA GLN A 191 -11.87 -30.30 -8.44
C GLN A 191 -11.98 -28.89 -9.05
N MET A 192 -12.49 -27.93 -8.29
CA MET A 192 -12.54 -26.52 -8.71
C MET A 192 -11.15 -25.98 -9.11
N LEU A 193 -10.08 -26.31 -8.38
CA LEU A 193 -8.72 -25.88 -8.74
C LEU A 193 -8.22 -26.55 -10.03
N LEU A 194 -8.53 -27.85 -10.23
CA LEU A 194 -8.21 -28.55 -11.47
C LEU A 194 -8.93 -27.93 -12.67
N ASP A 195 -10.20 -27.58 -12.52
CA ASP A 195 -10.99 -26.95 -13.57
C ASP A 195 -10.46 -25.55 -13.92
N MET A 196 -10.08 -24.76 -12.91
CA MET A 196 -9.44 -23.45 -13.12
C MET A 196 -8.09 -23.59 -13.85
N HIS A 197 -7.24 -24.54 -13.42
CA HIS A 197 -5.96 -24.83 -14.08
C HIS A 197 -6.15 -25.24 -15.54
N ALA A 198 -7.12 -26.12 -15.83
CA ALA A 198 -7.43 -26.57 -17.18
C ALA A 198 -7.88 -25.43 -18.11
N ARG A 199 -8.49 -24.38 -17.54
CA ARG A 199 -8.91 -23.17 -18.28
C ARG A 199 -7.79 -22.14 -18.46
N GLY A 200 -6.57 -22.39 -17.98
CA GLY A 200 -5.45 -21.44 -18.02
C GLY A 200 -5.13 -20.89 -19.42
N GLY A 201 -5.35 -21.67 -20.48
CA GLY A 201 -5.19 -21.20 -21.87
C GLY A 201 -6.13 -20.06 -22.29
N GLN A 202 -7.24 -19.84 -21.55
CA GLN A 202 -8.21 -18.77 -21.81
C GLN A 202 -7.82 -17.45 -21.12
N VAL A 203 -6.99 -17.52 -20.07
CA VAL A 203 -6.64 -16.38 -19.21
C VAL A 203 -5.93 -15.24 -19.95
N PRO A 204 -4.93 -15.49 -20.85
CA PRO A 204 -4.23 -14.39 -21.51
C PRO A 204 -5.13 -13.46 -22.31
N ALA A 205 -6.00 -14.01 -23.17
CA ALA A 205 -6.90 -13.20 -24.01
C ALA A 205 -7.98 -12.49 -23.17
N ALA A 206 -8.50 -13.14 -22.14
CA ALA A 206 -9.45 -12.53 -21.21
C ALA A 206 -8.80 -11.37 -20.42
N LEU A 207 -7.56 -11.53 -19.97
CA LEU A 207 -6.80 -10.47 -19.29
C LEU A 207 -6.53 -9.29 -20.21
N ASP A 208 -6.16 -9.52 -21.47
CA ASP A 208 -5.92 -8.42 -22.41
C ASP A 208 -7.17 -7.55 -22.58
N ALA A 209 -8.35 -8.17 -22.70
CA ALA A 209 -9.63 -7.47 -22.76
C ALA A 209 -9.97 -6.72 -21.46
N LEU A 210 -9.79 -7.38 -20.30
CA LEU A 210 -10.03 -6.78 -18.99
C LEU A 210 -9.12 -5.58 -18.75
N CYS A 211 -7.80 -5.72 -18.93
CA CYS A 211 -6.83 -4.65 -18.74
C CYS A 211 -7.13 -3.44 -19.64
N ASN A 212 -7.51 -3.67 -20.90
CA ASN A 212 -7.91 -2.57 -21.79
C ASN A 212 -9.13 -1.81 -21.28
N THR A 213 -10.13 -2.53 -20.75
CA THR A 213 -11.32 -1.92 -20.14
C THR A 213 -10.97 -1.11 -18.90
N LEU A 214 -10.20 -1.68 -17.98
CA LEU A 214 -9.81 -1.03 -16.72
C LEU A 214 -8.93 0.21 -16.94
N LYS A 215 -8.00 0.17 -17.90
CA LYS A 215 -7.23 1.35 -18.31
C LYS A 215 -8.14 2.46 -18.86
N GLY A 216 -9.15 2.09 -19.66
CA GLY A 216 -10.14 3.03 -20.16
C GLY A 216 -10.97 3.70 -19.05
N GLN A 217 -11.08 3.05 -17.90
CA GLN A 217 -11.70 3.59 -16.68
C GLN A 217 -10.73 4.39 -15.79
N GLY A 218 -9.45 4.51 -16.18
CA GLY A 218 -8.43 5.21 -15.40
C GLY A 218 -7.89 4.42 -14.21
N VAL A 219 -8.11 3.10 -14.16
CA VAL A 219 -7.62 2.24 -13.08
C VAL A 219 -6.13 1.98 -13.27
N GLN A 220 -5.34 2.26 -12.24
CA GLN A 220 -3.93 1.88 -12.18
C GLN A 220 -3.81 0.35 -12.12
N LEU A 221 -2.91 -0.22 -12.92
CA LEU A 221 -2.72 -1.66 -13.00
C LEU A 221 -1.32 -2.06 -12.52
N GLY A 222 -1.25 -3.16 -11.78
CA GLY A 222 0.01 -3.80 -11.40
C GLY A 222 -0.06 -5.32 -11.46
N SER A 223 1.09 -5.94 -11.29
CA SER A 223 1.22 -7.38 -11.08
C SER A 223 1.97 -7.68 -9.80
N HIS A 224 1.80 -8.89 -9.29
CA HIS A 224 2.43 -9.35 -8.07
C HIS A 224 3.31 -10.58 -8.31
N ASP A 225 4.38 -10.72 -7.51
CA ASP A 225 5.29 -11.86 -7.52
C ASP A 225 5.86 -12.16 -8.92
N ASP A 226 6.22 -11.12 -9.67
CA ASP A 226 6.85 -11.30 -10.98
C ASP A 226 8.17 -12.07 -10.84
N HIS A 227 8.38 -13.05 -11.71
CA HIS A 227 9.49 -14.00 -11.60
C HIS A 227 10.48 -13.95 -12.77
N THR A 228 10.06 -13.52 -13.96
CA THR A 228 10.89 -13.54 -15.17
C THR A 228 10.77 -12.27 -15.99
N THR A 229 11.78 -11.98 -16.83
CA THR A 229 11.74 -10.88 -17.80
C THR A 229 10.53 -10.99 -18.72
N GLY A 230 10.20 -12.19 -19.20
CA GLY A 230 9.09 -12.42 -20.13
C GLY A 230 7.72 -12.14 -19.51
N GLN A 231 7.54 -12.51 -18.24
CA GLN A 231 6.32 -12.21 -17.49
C GLN A 231 6.15 -10.70 -17.31
N ARG A 232 7.23 -10.00 -16.89
CA ARG A 232 7.25 -8.55 -16.73
C ARG A 232 6.92 -7.82 -18.04
N ALA A 233 7.52 -8.24 -19.16
CA ALA A 233 7.24 -7.69 -20.48
C ALA A 233 5.76 -7.88 -20.89
N THR A 234 5.17 -9.03 -20.55
CA THR A 234 3.75 -9.31 -20.81
C THR A 234 2.85 -8.37 -20.01
N TRP A 235 3.13 -8.15 -18.73
CA TRP A 235 2.38 -7.22 -17.89
C TRP A 235 2.54 -5.76 -18.34
N HIS A 236 3.75 -5.37 -18.71
CA HIS A 236 4.01 -4.04 -19.27
C HIS A 236 3.17 -3.79 -20.53
N ALA A 237 3.13 -4.77 -21.45
CA ALA A 237 2.30 -4.68 -22.66
C ALA A 237 0.79 -4.55 -22.37
N ARG A 238 0.32 -5.08 -21.23
CA ARG A 238 -1.05 -4.90 -20.76
C ARG A 238 -1.30 -3.54 -20.11
N GLY A 239 -0.25 -2.76 -19.85
CA GLY A 239 -0.27 -1.47 -19.17
C GLY A 239 -0.26 -1.57 -17.64
N ALA A 240 0.17 -2.71 -17.10
CA ALA A 240 0.36 -2.89 -15.67
C ALA A 240 1.74 -2.37 -15.25
N HIS A 241 1.89 -1.05 -15.08
CA HIS A 241 3.20 -0.39 -14.90
C HIS A 241 3.79 -0.47 -13.48
N VAL A 242 3.19 -1.27 -12.60
CA VAL A 242 3.69 -1.51 -11.25
C VAL A 242 3.97 -3.00 -11.05
N ALA A 243 5.20 -3.32 -10.65
CA ALA A 243 5.59 -4.65 -10.21
C ALA A 243 5.65 -4.65 -8.67
N GLU A 244 4.63 -5.23 -8.05
CA GLU A 244 4.59 -5.43 -6.61
C GLU A 244 5.32 -6.72 -6.22
N PHE A 245 6.28 -6.59 -5.31
CA PHE A 245 7.05 -7.68 -4.69
C PHE A 245 7.64 -8.69 -5.71
N PRO A 246 8.39 -8.25 -6.74
CA PRO A 246 9.05 -9.18 -7.66
C PRO A 246 9.92 -10.19 -6.88
N GLU A 247 9.82 -11.46 -7.24
CA GLU A 247 10.49 -12.54 -6.50
C GLU A 247 11.96 -12.70 -6.91
N THR A 248 12.33 -12.23 -8.10
CA THR A 248 13.67 -12.40 -8.66
C THR A 248 14.32 -11.07 -9.01
N LEU A 249 15.64 -11.06 -8.98
CA LEU A 249 16.44 -9.94 -9.46
C LEU A 249 16.15 -9.65 -10.94
N GLU A 250 16.04 -10.71 -11.74
CA GLU A 250 15.73 -10.61 -13.17
C GLU A 250 14.41 -9.84 -13.43
N ALA A 251 13.35 -10.15 -12.69
CA ALA A 251 12.07 -9.46 -12.84
C ALA A 251 12.16 -7.99 -12.41
N ALA A 252 12.87 -7.69 -11.32
CA ALA A 252 13.07 -6.32 -10.86
C ALA A 252 13.88 -5.49 -11.88
N GLU A 253 14.97 -6.04 -12.43
CA GLU A 253 15.77 -5.39 -13.48
C GLU A 253 14.95 -5.15 -14.76
N ALA A 254 14.12 -6.12 -15.15
CA ALA A 254 13.22 -5.99 -16.29
C ALA A 254 12.18 -4.86 -16.07
N ALA A 255 11.64 -4.72 -14.86
CA ALA A 255 10.75 -3.63 -14.50
C ALA A 255 11.46 -2.28 -14.68
N LYS A 256 12.67 -2.13 -14.12
CA LYS A 256 13.43 -0.87 -14.23
C LYS A 256 13.81 -0.55 -15.68
N THR A 257 14.17 -1.55 -16.48
CA THR A 257 14.52 -1.38 -17.90
C THR A 257 13.36 -0.79 -18.72
N THR A 258 12.12 -1.13 -18.37
CA THR A 258 10.90 -0.67 -19.05
C THR A 258 10.30 0.60 -18.44
N GLY A 259 10.91 1.12 -17.38
CA GLY A 259 10.40 2.28 -16.64
C GLY A 259 9.24 1.97 -15.70
N ASP A 260 8.91 0.70 -15.50
CA ASP A 260 7.91 0.27 -14.53
C ASP A 260 8.42 0.53 -13.09
N LEU A 261 7.49 0.74 -12.17
CA LEU A 261 7.77 1.02 -10.76
C LEU A 261 7.79 -0.28 -9.95
N VAL A 262 8.74 -0.40 -9.03
CA VAL A 262 8.90 -1.57 -8.17
C VAL A 262 8.54 -1.24 -6.73
N VAL A 263 7.59 -2.02 -6.18
CA VAL A 263 7.15 -1.94 -4.79
C VAL A 263 7.71 -3.14 -4.01
N LEU A 264 8.32 -2.92 -2.85
CA LEU A 264 8.81 -4.00 -1.98
C LEU A 264 8.15 -3.95 -0.59
N GLY A 265 8.10 -5.09 0.10
CA GLY A 265 7.57 -5.15 1.46
C GLY A 265 8.56 -4.63 2.50
N SER A 266 8.21 -3.57 3.21
CA SER A 266 9.02 -3.06 4.32
C SER A 266 9.24 -4.07 5.46
N PRO A 267 8.36 -5.06 5.76
CA PRO A 267 8.70 -6.10 6.73
C PRO A 267 9.91 -6.95 6.32
N ASN A 268 10.11 -7.15 5.01
CA ASN A 268 11.26 -7.90 4.49
C ASN A 268 12.55 -7.08 4.54
N VAL A 269 12.46 -5.75 4.38
CA VAL A 269 13.58 -4.84 4.61
C VAL A 269 14.02 -4.88 6.09
N VAL A 270 13.08 -4.72 7.03
CA VAL A 270 13.39 -4.69 8.47
C VAL A 270 13.93 -6.04 8.99
N ARG A 271 13.52 -7.17 8.39
CA ARG A 271 14.00 -8.49 8.79
C ARG A 271 15.46 -8.75 8.38
N GLY A 272 15.98 -8.05 7.36
CA GLY A 272 17.38 -8.14 6.93
C GLY A 272 17.81 -9.49 6.32
N GLY A 273 16.87 -10.30 5.81
CA GLY A 273 17.19 -11.59 5.20
C GLY A 273 16.26 -11.96 4.05
N SER A 274 16.75 -12.75 3.09
CA SER A 274 15.95 -13.31 2.00
C SER A 274 15.12 -14.50 2.49
N HIS A 275 13.86 -14.57 2.08
CA HIS A 275 13.08 -15.80 2.23
C HIS A 275 13.34 -16.69 1.01
N LYS A 276 13.79 -17.92 1.26
CA LYS A 276 13.77 -19.04 0.29
C LYS A 276 14.28 -18.71 -1.13
N GLY A 277 15.52 -18.27 -1.29
CA GLY A 277 16.12 -18.13 -2.62
C GLY A 277 15.55 -17.01 -3.50
N ASN A 278 14.56 -16.26 -3.02
CA ASN A 278 14.06 -15.04 -3.65
C ASN A 278 15.05 -13.87 -3.44
N ALA A 279 14.97 -12.86 -4.29
CA ALA A 279 15.76 -11.64 -4.15
C ALA A 279 15.51 -10.98 -2.78
N SER A 280 16.59 -10.56 -2.11
CA SER A 280 16.49 -9.81 -0.86
C SER A 280 15.96 -8.41 -1.14
N ALA A 281 14.94 -7.97 -0.40
CA ALA A 281 14.42 -6.61 -0.53
C ALA A 281 15.50 -5.55 -0.27
N LEU A 282 16.42 -5.82 0.65
CA LEU A 282 17.54 -4.93 0.94
C LEU A 282 18.54 -4.86 -0.22
N ASP A 283 18.80 -5.98 -0.90
CA ASP A 283 19.73 -6.03 -2.04
C ASP A 283 19.14 -5.27 -3.23
N LEU A 284 17.85 -5.47 -3.53
CA LEU A 284 17.15 -4.73 -4.58
C LEU A 284 17.17 -3.22 -4.33
N ILE A 285 16.98 -2.79 -3.08
CA ILE A 285 17.11 -1.37 -2.70
C ILE A 285 18.54 -0.88 -2.89
N ALA A 286 19.55 -1.63 -2.44
CA ALA A 286 20.95 -1.28 -2.59
C ALA A 286 21.38 -1.16 -4.06
N MET A 287 20.74 -1.94 -4.95
CA MET A 287 20.94 -1.91 -6.40
C MET A 287 20.13 -0.80 -7.12
N GLY A 288 19.32 -0.02 -6.40
CA GLY A 288 18.48 1.02 -7.00
C GLY A 288 17.29 0.49 -7.79
N LEU A 289 16.84 -0.74 -7.49
CA LEU A 289 15.76 -1.44 -8.18
C LEU A 289 14.41 -1.32 -7.45
N CYS A 290 14.27 -0.36 -6.52
CA CYS A 290 13.07 -0.16 -5.72
C CYS A 290 12.65 1.31 -5.74
N ASP A 291 11.38 1.58 -6.01
CA ASP A 291 10.80 2.92 -6.05
C ASP A 291 9.95 3.22 -4.81
N ALA A 292 9.34 2.18 -4.22
CA ALA A 292 8.47 2.30 -3.07
C ALA A 292 8.59 1.08 -2.15
N ILE A 293 8.38 1.30 -0.85
CA ILE A 293 8.17 0.22 0.11
C ILE A 293 6.80 0.33 0.77
N ALA A 294 6.12 -0.80 0.89
CA ALA A 294 4.76 -0.88 1.40
C ALA A 294 4.71 -1.69 2.70
N SER A 295 3.72 -1.38 3.54
CA SER A 295 3.60 -1.99 4.86
C SER A 295 3.28 -3.47 4.83
N ASP A 296 2.69 -3.95 3.73
CA ASP A 296 2.24 -5.33 3.58
C ASP A 296 1.30 -5.65 4.75
N TYR A 297 1.59 -6.66 5.55
CA TYR A 297 0.79 -6.97 6.72
C TYR A 297 1.15 -6.17 7.99
N HIS A 298 2.06 -5.17 7.97
CA HIS A 298 2.59 -4.56 9.21
C HIS A 298 2.89 -3.06 9.09
N TYR A 299 1.91 -2.21 9.47
CA TYR A 299 1.95 -0.74 9.41
C TYR A 299 3.16 -0.04 10.06
N PRO A 300 3.77 -0.54 11.15
CA PRO A 300 4.97 0.10 11.69
C PRO A 300 6.21 -0.03 10.80
N SER A 301 6.20 -0.95 9.82
CA SER A 301 7.40 -1.32 9.08
C SER A 301 7.93 -0.30 8.06
N PRO A 302 7.12 0.49 7.31
CA PRO A 302 7.65 1.45 6.34
C PRO A 302 8.57 2.48 6.98
N ARG A 303 8.09 3.15 8.04
CA ARG A 303 8.88 4.09 8.85
C ARG A 303 10.17 3.45 9.35
N ARG A 304 10.06 2.25 9.93
CA ARG A 304 11.22 1.53 10.50
C ARG A 304 12.23 1.17 9.42
N ALA A 305 11.78 0.74 8.25
CA ALA A 305 12.63 0.44 7.12
C ALA A 305 13.37 1.69 6.63
N ALA A 306 12.66 2.79 6.35
CA ALA A 306 13.27 4.05 5.92
C ALA A 306 14.33 4.55 6.91
N LEU A 307 14.00 4.59 8.21
CA LEU A 307 14.96 4.99 9.24
C LEU A 307 16.15 4.03 9.36
N MET A 308 15.93 2.73 9.20
CA MET A 308 17.00 1.73 9.21
C MET A 308 17.96 1.91 8.03
N LEU A 309 17.43 2.14 6.82
CA LEU A 309 18.21 2.40 5.61
C LEU A 309 19.07 3.67 5.75
N ALA A 310 18.50 4.73 6.34
CA ALA A 310 19.22 5.96 6.62
C ALA A 310 20.32 5.77 7.67
N LYS A 311 20.01 5.11 8.79
CA LYS A 311 20.94 4.89 9.91
C LYS A 311 22.05 3.88 9.59
N SER A 312 21.81 2.93 8.69
CA SER A 312 22.84 1.99 8.24
C SER A 312 23.85 2.65 7.30
N GLY A 313 23.55 3.84 6.77
CA GLY A 313 24.37 4.52 5.79
C GLY A 313 24.23 3.95 4.37
N LEU A 314 23.23 3.09 4.11
CA LEU A 314 22.97 2.60 2.75
C LEU A 314 22.58 3.76 1.82
N MET A 315 21.82 4.72 2.33
CA MET A 315 21.47 5.96 1.64
C MET A 315 21.15 7.08 2.65
N GLY A 316 21.10 8.33 2.18
CA GLY A 316 20.66 9.47 3.00
C GLY A 316 19.18 9.37 3.40
N ILE A 317 18.76 10.17 4.39
CA ILE A 317 17.37 10.19 4.84
C ILE A 317 16.42 10.63 3.72
N GLU A 318 16.88 11.49 2.82
CA GLU A 318 16.16 11.94 1.62
C GLU A 318 15.77 10.76 0.74
N GLY A 319 16.74 9.92 0.38
CA GLY A 319 16.53 8.74 -0.46
C GLY A 319 15.71 7.67 0.27
N ALA A 320 16.02 7.43 1.54
CA ALA A 320 15.29 6.44 2.32
C ALA A 320 13.82 6.83 2.55
N TRP A 321 13.55 8.12 2.78
CA TRP A 321 12.19 8.62 2.99
C TRP A 321 11.41 8.74 1.68
N ALA A 322 12.09 8.95 0.55
CA ALA A 322 11.46 8.91 -0.77
C ALA A 322 10.74 7.57 -1.01
N LEU A 323 11.31 6.44 -0.55
CA LEU A 323 10.70 5.11 -0.67
C LEU A 323 9.38 4.96 0.10
N VAL A 324 9.07 5.82 1.08
CA VAL A 324 7.84 5.77 1.88
C VAL A 324 6.93 6.98 1.65
N SER A 325 7.29 7.88 0.74
CA SER A 325 6.53 9.10 0.47
C SER A 325 6.49 9.41 -1.03
N SER A 326 7.48 10.11 -1.60
CA SER A 326 7.42 10.54 -3.01
C SER A 326 7.39 9.40 -4.02
N GLY A 327 8.06 8.28 -3.74
CA GLY A 327 8.02 7.07 -4.55
C GLY A 327 6.64 6.42 -4.57
N PRO A 328 6.05 6.10 -3.41
CA PRO A 328 4.64 5.73 -3.28
C PRO A 328 3.65 6.71 -3.95
N ALA A 329 3.90 8.03 -3.85
CA ALA A 329 3.08 9.02 -4.55
C ALA A 329 3.16 8.82 -6.07
N ALA A 330 4.34 8.55 -6.63
CA ALA A 330 4.51 8.26 -8.05
C ALA A 330 3.80 6.95 -8.47
N VAL A 331 3.85 5.91 -7.64
CA VAL A 331 3.12 4.63 -7.87
C VAL A 331 1.61 4.85 -8.02
N LEU A 332 1.06 5.76 -7.20
CA LEU A 332 -0.38 6.08 -7.21
C LEU A 332 -0.74 7.25 -8.15
N GLY A 333 0.23 7.82 -8.89
CA GLY A 333 0.01 8.98 -9.76
C GLY A 333 -0.34 10.28 -9.00
N LEU A 334 0.00 10.38 -7.71
CA LEU A 334 -0.31 11.52 -6.86
C LEU A 334 0.77 12.59 -6.98
N THR A 335 0.41 13.75 -7.54
CA THR A 335 1.33 14.89 -7.69
C THR A 335 1.18 15.96 -6.61
N ASP A 336 0.08 15.91 -5.86
CA ASP A 336 -0.31 16.89 -4.84
C ASP A 336 0.38 16.67 -3.49
N ARG A 337 1.15 15.59 -3.31
CA ARG A 337 1.79 15.21 -2.04
C ARG A 337 3.13 14.49 -2.27
N GLY A 338 3.66 13.87 -1.22
CA GLY A 338 4.91 13.09 -1.26
C GLY A 338 6.17 13.89 -0.92
N THR A 339 6.10 15.22 -0.92
CA THR A 339 7.17 16.14 -0.51
C THR A 339 6.56 17.35 0.22
N LEU A 340 7.39 18.06 0.99
CA LEU A 340 6.97 19.27 1.70
C LEU A 340 7.33 20.52 0.86
N GLU A 341 6.40 20.97 0.03
CA GLU A 341 6.55 22.11 -0.88
C GLU A 341 5.29 22.99 -0.88
N PRO A 342 5.42 24.33 -1.03
CA PRO A 342 4.25 25.19 -1.15
C PRO A 342 3.28 24.73 -2.25
N GLY A 343 1.98 24.80 -1.95
CA GLY A 343 0.89 24.35 -2.84
C GLY A 343 0.59 22.84 -2.76
N LYS A 344 1.47 22.02 -2.17
CA LYS A 344 1.17 20.61 -1.92
C LYS A 344 0.26 20.45 -0.70
N ARG A 345 -0.49 19.34 -0.69
CA ARG A 345 -1.31 18.91 0.44
C ARG A 345 -0.44 18.82 1.70
N ALA A 346 -0.96 19.34 2.81
CA ALA A 346 -0.28 19.33 4.11
C ALA A 346 -0.34 17.94 4.75
N ASP A 347 0.45 17.02 4.19
CA ASP A 347 0.65 15.65 4.64
C ASP A 347 2.01 15.51 5.29
N LEU A 348 2.03 15.31 6.61
CA LEU A 348 3.26 15.29 7.38
C LEU A 348 3.18 14.36 8.59
N VAL A 349 4.33 13.80 8.91
CA VAL A 349 4.56 13.06 10.14
C VAL A 349 5.62 13.76 10.97
N ILE A 350 5.35 13.90 12.26
CA ILE A 350 6.24 14.52 13.23
C ILE A 350 6.83 13.41 14.09
N LEU A 351 8.15 13.28 14.09
CA LEU A 351 8.89 12.31 14.89
C LEU A 351 9.56 12.98 16.09
N ASP A 352 9.57 12.31 17.23
CA ASP A 352 10.34 12.71 18.41
C ASP A 352 11.84 12.34 18.30
N ASP A 353 12.61 12.66 19.33
CA ASP A 353 14.05 12.38 19.46
C ASP A 353 14.41 10.87 19.41
N ARG A 354 13.41 9.99 19.55
CA ARG A 354 13.54 8.53 19.49
C ARG A 354 12.93 7.95 18.21
N ASP A 355 12.67 8.81 17.22
CA ASP A 355 11.99 8.52 15.96
C ASP A 355 10.58 7.92 16.12
N ARG A 356 9.92 8.17 17.26
CA ARG A 356 8.53 7.77 17.49
C ARG A 356 7.59 8.79 16.86
N VAL A 357 6.48 8.31 16.28
CA VAL A 357 5.44 9.19 15.75
C VAL A 357 4.81 9.95 16.91
N ALA A 358 5.00 11.27 16.92
CA ALA A 358 4.41 12.18 17.87
C ALA A 358 3.10 12.77 17.32
N ALA A 359 3.04 13.04 16.01
CA ALA A 359 1.84 13.46 15.33
C ALA A 359 1.82 13.03 13.86
N THR A 360 0.62 12.95 13.29
CA THR A 360 0.34 12.69 11.88
C THR A 360 -0.76 13.62 11.44
N ILE A 361 -0.49 14.37 10.38
CA ILE A 361 -1.40 15.36 9.81
C ILE A 361 -1.62 14.98 8.35
N SER A 362 -2.88 14.81 7.94
CA SER A 362 -3.30 14.48 6.59
C SER A 362 -4.22 15.59 6.07
N GLY A 363 -3.85 16.25 4.98
CA GLY A 363 -4.57 17.38 4.40
C GLY A 363 -4.79 18.52 5.39
N GLY A 364 -3.80 18.82 6.22
CA GLY A 364 -3.90 19.85 7.27
C GLY A 364 -4.94 19.53 8.35
N ARG A 365 -5.25 18.26 8.59
CA ARG A 365 -6.07 17.79 9.71
C ARG A 365 -5.24 16.80 10.52
N VAL A 366 -5.31 16.89 11.86
CA VAL A 366 -4.64 15.95 12.75
C VAL A 366 -5.37 14.60 12.68
N SER A 367 -4.71 13.53 12.20
CA SER A 367 -5.24 12.16 12.29
C SER A 367 -4.76 11.45 13.55
N TYR A 368 -3.57 11.79 14.03
CA TYR A 368 -3.00 11.29 15.27
C TYR A 368 -2.12 12.34 15.92
N MET A 369 -2.16 12.45 17.26
CA MET A 369 -1.26 13.31 18.03
C MET A 369 -1.22 12.84 19.48
N ALA A 370 -0.04 12.65 20.04
CA ALA A 370 0.11 12.14 21.40
C ALA A 370 1.37 12.67 22.10
N GLY A 371 1.27 12.82 23.42
CA GLY A 371 2.37 13.26 24.29
C GLY A 371 2.62 14.77 24.26
N ASP A 372 3.86 15.19 24.54
CA ASP A 372 4.23 16.59 24.75
C ASP A 372 3.92 17.48 23.53
N VAL A 373 4.01 16.95 22.31
CA VAL A 373 3.67 17.70 21.09
C VAL A 373 2.21 18.19 21.13
N ALA A 374 1.28 17.40 21.69
CA ALA A 374 -0.12 17.79 21.80
C ALA A 374 -0.28 19.02 22.70
N GLN A 375 0.49 19.11 23.78
CA GLN A 375 0.47 20.29 24.66
C GLN A 375 0.97 21.53 23.91
N ARG A 376 2.00 21.39 23.07
CA ARG A 376 2.52 22.50 22.26
C ARG A 376 1.52 22.99 21.22
N PHE A 377 0.79 22.07 20.59
CA PHE A 377 -0.29 22.44 19.66
C PHE A 377 -1.50 23.07 20.36
N LEU A 378 -1.80 22.69 21.60
CA LEU A 378 -2.94 23.22 22.37
C LEU A 378 -2.60 24.49 23.16
N ALA A 379 -1.32 24.81 23.35
CA ALA A 379 -0.90 26.04 23.98
C ALA A 379 -1.50 27.24 23.24
N ALA A 380 -2.08 28.18 23.99
CA ALA A 380 -2.54 29.44 23.43
C ALA A 380 -1.32 30.20 22.88
N ALA A 381 -1.46 30.74 21.66
CA ALA A 381 -0.45 31.59 21.04
C ALA A 381 -0.30 32.92 21.79
#